data_AF-E4TMV4-F1
#
_entry.id   AF-E4TMV4-F1
#
_cell.length_a   1.000
_cell.length_b   1.000
_cell.length_c   1.000
_cell.angle_alpha   90.00
_cell.angle_beta   90.00
_cell.angle_gamma   90.00
#
_symmetry.space_group_name_H-M   'P 1'
#
loop_
_entity.id
_entity.type
_entity.pdbx_description
1 polymer ?
#
loop_
_entity_poly.entity_id
_entity_poly.type
_entity_poly.pdbx_seq_one_letter_code
_entity_poly.pdbx_strand_id
1 'polypeptide(L)'
;MQEYIEQCKYNVELLEALEEKFPENYFDWKITIAFYVTIHCIKAILRKKLSRNVSSHEEIINIISHKKAGNSSPVSKSCWNMYYALYSASRDVRYNGFTDFKSFNEHNESEFRICKAQMENIMKYAHQKQQVPVLD
;
A
#
# COMPACT_ATOMS: atom_id res chain seq x y z
N MET A 1 -16.68 3.36 -1.39
CA MET A 1 -15.95 2.76 -2.55
C MET A 1 -15.32 3.85 -3.39
N GLN A 2 -16.13 4.73 -3.98
CA GLN A 2 -15.64 5.89 -4.74
C GLN A 2 -14.65 6.74 -3.93
N GLU A 3 -14.96 6.98 -2.66
CA GLU A 3 -14.06 7.67 -1.71
C GLU A 3 -12.65 7.03 -1.60
N TYR A 4 -12.55 5.69 -1.70
CA TYR A 4 -11.28 4.99 -1.59
C TYR A 4 -10.50 5.07 -2.90
N ILE A 5 -11.20 5.10 -4.03
CA ILE A 5 -10.58 5.33 -5.34
C ILE A 5 -10.01 6.75 -5.41
N GLU A 6 -10.76 7.74 -4.94
CA GLU A 6 -10.31 9.14 -4.89
C GLU A 6 -9.11 9.31 -3.95
N GLN A 7 -9.14 8.68 -2.77
CA GLN A 7 -7.98 8.66 -1.87
C GLN A 7 -6.77 7.95 -2.49
N CYS A 8 -7.00 6.91 -3.29
CA CYS A 8 -5.92 6.24 -4.01
C CYS A 8 -5.28 7.18 -5.04
N LYS A 9 -6.11 7.84 -5.87
CA LYS A 9 -5.68 8.82 -6.87
C LYS A 9 -4.88 9.96 -6.25
N TYR A 10 -5.44 10.57 -5.21
CA TYR A 10 -4.81 11.68 -4.49
C TYR A 10 -3.41 11.30 -3.94
N ASN A 11 -3.27 10.10 -3.38
CA ASN A 11 -1.99 9.64 -2.86
C ASN A 11 -0.98 9.29 -3.97
N VAL A 12 -1.43 8.80 -5.13
CA VAL A 12 -0.55 8.57 -6.27
C VAL A 12 -0.03 9.89 -6.83
N GLU A 13 -0.90 10.88 -7.03
CA GLU A 13 -0.51 12.22 -7.48
C GLU A 13 0.51 12.85 -6.52
N LEU A 14 0.30 12.69 -5.21
CA LEU A 14 1.26 13.15 -4.20
C LEU A 14 2.61 12.43 -4.31
N LEU A 15 2.61 11.11 -4.51
CA LEU A 15 3.83 10.33 -4.65
C LEU A 15 4.61 10.76 -5.90
N GLU A 16 3.93 10.91 -7.03
CA GLU A 16 4.52 11.37 -8.30
C GLU A 16 5.13 12.76 -8.14
N ALA A 17 4.42 13.70 -7.50
CA ALA A 17 4.94 15.03 -7.24
C ALA A 17 6.19 15.02 -6.33
N LEU A 18 6.28 14.09 -5.36
CA LEU A 18 7.47 13.93 -4.52
C LEU A 18 8.63 13.28 -5.27
N GLU A 19 8.37 12.31 -6.14
CA GLU A 19 9.40 11.71 -6.99
C GLU A 19 9.97 12.71 -7.99
N GLU A 20 9.13 13.59 -8.54
CA GLU A 20 9.56 14.65 -9.46
C GLU A 20 10.37 15.75 -8.74
N LYS A 21 9.85 16.29 -7.64
CA LYS A 21 10.48 17.43 -6.95
C LYS A 21 11.67 17.05 -6.08
N PHE A 22 11.66 15.83 -5.53
CA PHE A 22 12.62 15.37 -4.54
C PHE A 22 13.07 13.93 -4.84
N PRO A 23 13.70 13.67 -6.00
CA PRO A 23 13.98 12.29 -6.44
C PRO A 23 14.82 11.50 -5.43
N GLU A 24 15.78 12.13 -4.77
CA GLU A 24 16.76 11.49 -3.86
C GLU A 24 16.45 11.66 -2.36
N ASN A 25 15.29 12.23 -2.03
CA ASN A 25 14.92 12.54 -0.64
C ASN A 25 13.54 11.97 -0.27
N TYR A 26 13.25 11.99 1.04
CA TYR A 26 11.94 11.66 1.63
C TYR A 26 11.45 10.23 1.33
N PHE A 27 12.37 9.26 1.24
CA PHE A 27 12.01 7.87 0.94
C PHE A 27 11.10 7.25 2.01
N ASP A 28 11.23 7.65 3.26
CA ASP A 28 10.33 7.29 4.36
C ASP A 28 8.88 7.71 4.06
N TRP A 29 8.69 8.95 3.59
CA TRP A 29 7.38 9.46 3.19
C TRP A 29 6.87 8.79 1.92
N LYS A 30 7.73 8.58 0.92
CA LYS A 30 7.36 7.89 -0.31
C LYS A 30 6.89 6.45 -0.04
N ILE A 31 7.57 5.71 0.84
CA ILE A 31 7.14 4.38 1.31
C ILE A 31 5.80 4.46 2.04
N THR A 32 5.64 5.44 2.93
CA THR A 32 4.39 5.64 3.68
C THR A 32 3.21 5.91 2.75
N ILE A 33 3.40 6.77 1.74
CA ILE A 33 2.37 7.08 0.74
C ILE A 33 2.04 5.85 -0.11
N ALA A 34 3.05 5.10 -0.55
CA ALA A 34 2.84 3.85 -1.30
C ALA A 34 1.99 2.84 -0.52
N PHE A 35 2.19 2.76 0.81
CA PHE A 35 1.33 1.98 1.67
C PHE A 35 -0.10 2.54 1.76
N TYR A 36 -0.30 3.87 1.80
CA TYR A 36 -1.65 4.45 1.76
C TYR A 36 -2.36 4.22 0.42
N VAL A 37 -1.69 4.33 -0.72
CA VAL A 37 -2.26 3.91 -2.01
C VAL A 37 -2.77 2.47 -1.90
N THR A 38 -1.95 1.59 -1.35
CA THR A 38 -2.27 0.17 -1.13
C THR A 38 -3.44 -0.04 -0.16
N ILE A 39 -3.51 0.68 0.97
CA ILE A 39 -4.63 0.53 1.93
C ILE A 39 -5.96 0.90 1.28
N HIS A 40 -5.98 1.97 0.47
CA HIS A 40 -7.20 2.42 -0.20
C HIS A 40 -7.62 1.46 -1.31
N CYS A 41 -6.67 0.86 -2.04
CA CYS A 41 -6.95 -0.25 -2.96
C CYS A 41 -7.65 -1.42 -2.24
N ILE A 42 -7.10 -1.88 -1.11
CA ILE A 42 -7.68 -2.98 -0.33
C ILE A 42 -9.06 -2.60 0.19
N LYS A 43 -9.23 -1.40 0.74
CA LYS A 43 -10.55 -0.91 1.20
C LYS A 43 -11.59 -0.90 0.07
N ALA A 44 -11.21 -0.49 -1.13
CA ALA A 44 -12.08 -0.53 -2.30
C ALA A 44 -12.47 -1.97 -2.67
N ILE A 45 -11.52 -2.91 -2.67
CA ILE A 45 -11.77 -4.34 -2.91
C ILE A 45 -12.75 -4.90 -1.87
N LEU A 46 -12.52 -4.63 -0.58
CA LEU A 46 -13.37 -5.11 0.51
C LEU A 46 -14.78 -4.53 0.43
N ARG A 47 -14.91 -3.23 0.12
CA ARG A 47 -16.21 -2.60 -0.08
C ARG A 47 -16.95 -3.22 -1.28
N LYS A 48 -16.26 -3.53 -2.36
CA LYS A 48 -16.87 -4.13 -3.56
C LYS A 48 -17.29 -5.59 -3.34
N LYS A 49 -16.40 -6.41 -2.79
CA LYS A 49 -16.61 -7.86 -2.66
C LYS A 49 -17.50 -8.25 -1.49
N LEU A 50 -17.39 -7.52 -0.38
CA LEU A 50 -18.01 -7.90 0.90
C LEU A 50 -19.01 -6.86 1.40
N SER A 51 -19.23 -5.75 0.67
CA SER A 51 -20.05 -4.61 1.13
C SER A 51 -19.61 -4.06 2.50
N ARG A 52 -18.34 -4.27 2.87
CA ARG A 52 -17.82 -3.95 4.20
C ARG A 52 -17.00 -2.67 4.18
N ASN A 53 -17.28 -1.78 5.12
CA ASN A 53 -16.40 -0.66 5.47
C ASN A 53 -15.48 -1.11 6.59
N VAL A 54 -14.18 -0.91 6.41
CA VAL A 54 -13.17 -1.28 7.40
C VAL A 54 -12.46 -0.03 7.90
N SER A 55 -12.24 0.02 9.21
CA SER A 55 -11.78 1.23 9.89
C SER A 55 -10.33 1.15 10.34
N SER A 56 -9.79 -0.06 10.55
CA SER A 56 -8.44 -0.27 11.09
C SER A 56 -7.58 -1.21 10.26
N HIS A 57 -6.25 -1.10 10.40
CA HIS A 57 -5.29 -2.04 9.80
C HIS A 57 -5.47 -3.46 10.32
N GLU A 58 -5.76 -3.61 11.61
CA GLU A 58 -6.00 -4.91 12.22
C GLU A 58 -7.23 -5.60 11.62
N GLU A 59 -8.31 -4.85 11.41
CA GLU A 59 -9.52 -5.37 10.76
C GLU A 59 -9.20 -5.84 9.34
N ILE A 60 -8.47 -5.03 8.56
CA ILE A 60 -8.02 -5.42 7.22
C ILE A 60 -7.22 -6.72 7.29
N ILE A 61 -6.17 -6.78 8.10
CA ILE A 61 -5.30 -7.95 8.27
C ILE A 61 -6.14 -9.18 8.63
N ASN A 62 -7.13 -9.06 9.51
CA ASN A 62 -7.98 -10.16 9.91
C ASN A 62 -8.83 -10.72 8.75
N ILE A 63 -9.30 -9.84 7.86
CA ILE A 63 -10.13 -10.21 6.72
C ILE A 63 -9.30 -10.79 5.57
N ILE A 64 -8.15 -10.18 5.25
CA ILE A 64 -7.39 -10.55 4.05
C ILE A 64 -6.29 -11.59 4.29
N SER A 65 -5.90 -11.81 5.55
CA SER A 65 -4.88 -12.79 5.90
C SER A 65 -5.31 -14.21 5.54
N HIS A 66 -4.51 -14.87 4.73
CA HIS A 66 -4.72 -16.28 4.36
C HIS A 66 -4.55 -17.24 5.55
N LYS A 67 -3.88 -16.81 6.64
CA LYS A 67 -3.80 -17.60 7.88
C LYS A 67 -5.13 -17.60 8.66
N LYS A 68 -5.89 -16.50 8.60
CA LYS A 68 -7.13 -16.32 9.36
C LYS A 68 -8.38 -16.65 8.52
N ALA A 69 -8.40 -16.19 7.27
CA ALA A 69 -9.53 -16.40 6.36
C ALA A 69 -9.44 -17.72 5.55
N GLY A 70 -8.27 -18.37 5.51
CA GLY A 70 -8.05 -19.56 4.69
C GLY A 70 -8.37 -19.30 3.21
N ASN A 71 -9.11 -20.22 2.58
CA ASN A 71 -9.56 -20.11 1.19
C ASN A 71 -10.63 -19.02 0.97
N SER A 72 -11.18 -18.43 2.04
CA SER A 72 -12.22 -17.38 1.95
C SER A 72 -11.64 -15.97 1.86
N SER A 73 -10.31 -15.81 1.79
CA SER A 73 -9.71 -14.48 1.66
C SER A 73 -10.21 -13.78 0.38
N PRO A 74 -10.62 -12.50 0.45
CA PRO A 74 -11.10 -11.78 -0.71
C PRO A 74 -9.97 -11.39 -1.68
N VAL A 75 -8.71 -11.62 -1.32
CA VAL A 75 -7.53 -11.31 -2.15
C VAL A 75 -6.66 -12.55 -2.35
N SER A 76 -5.84 -12.55 -3.40
CA SER A 76 -4.89 -13.65 -3.64
C SER A 76 -3.78 -13.67 -2.57
N LYS A 77 -3.13 -14.83 -2.39
CA LYS A 77 -2.00 -14.96 -1.47
C LYS A 77 -0.84 -14.01 -1.82
N SER A 78 -0.60 -13.81 -3.11
CA SER A 78 0.39 -12.83 -3.59
C SER A 78 0.02 -11.39 -3.22
N CYS A 79 -1.24 -10.99 -3.43
CA CYS A 79 -1.72 -9.67 -3.02
C CYS A 79 -1.62 -9.46 -1.50
N TRP A 80 -1.95 -10.48 -0.71
CA TRP A 80 -1.76 -10.47 0.74
C TRP A 80 -0.30 -10.27 1.14
N ASN A 81 0.62 -11.03 0.54
CA ASN A 81 2.05 -10.93 0.87
C ASN A 81 2.60 -9.53 0.56
N MET A 82 2.23 -8.95 -0.59
CA MET A 82 2.63 -7.58 -0.95
C MET A 82 2.05 -6.54 0.00
N TYR A 83 0.77 -6.66 0.35
CA TYR A 83 0.15 -5.77 1.35
C TYR A 83 0.89 -5.82 2.69
N TYR A 84 1.20 -7.02 3.17
CA TYR A 84 1.85 -7.20 4.46
C TYR A 84 3.29 -6.67 4.45
N ALA A 85 4.03 -6.87 3.35
CA ALA A 85 5.37 -6.32 3.18
C ALA A 85 5.35 -4.78 3.23
N LEU A 86 4.45 -4.13 2.48
CA LEU A 86 4.26 -2.67 2.51
C LEU A 86 3.84 -2.16 3.89
N TYR A 87 2.94 -2.88 4.57
CA TYR A 87 2.56 -2.54 5.94
C TYR A 87 3.76 -2.56 6.89
N SER A 88 4.57 -3.62 6.84
CA SER A 88 5.79 -3.73 7.64
C SER A 88 6.78 -2.61 7.32
N ALA A 89 7.13 -2.40 6.05
CA ALA A 89 8.06 -1.36 5.63
C ALA A 89 7.58 0.04 6.06
N SER A 90 6.29 0.34 5.89
CA SER A 90 5.71 1.63 6.33
C SER A 90 5.83 1.86 7.83
N ARG A 91 5.77 0.80 8.64
CA ARG A 91 5.97 0.93 10.09
C ARG A 91 7.43 1.13 10.42
N ASP A 92 8.31 0.38 9.78
CA ASP A 92 9.73 0.43 10.05
C ASP A 92 10.30 1.82 9.80
N VAL A 93 9.98 2.43 8.64
CA VAL A 93 10.46 3.78 8.31
C VAL A 93 9.85 4.89 9.17
N ARG A 94 8.74 4.62 9.87
CA ARG A 94 8.05 5.61 10.71
C ARG A 94 8.37 5.53 12.18
N TYR A 95 8.67 4.33 12.69
CA TYR A 95 8.70 4.08 14.12
C TYR A 95 10.03 3.53 14.63
N ASN A 96 10.90 2.98 13.77
CA ASN A 96 12.16 2.39 14.25
C ASN A 96 13.27 3.41 14.50
N GLY A 97 13.04 4.70 14.17
CA GLY A 97 14.02 5.77 14.34
C GLY A 97 15.29 5.54 13.52
N PHE A 98 16.24 6.48 13.57
CA PHE A 98 17.56 6.32 12.97
C PHE A 98 18.59 7.12 13.76
N THR A 99 19.83 6.61 13.79
CA THR A 99 20.99 7.28 14.39
C THR A 99 21.91 7.89 13.34
N ASP A 100 21.95 7.31 12.14
CA ASP A 100 22.63 7.86 10.97
C ASP A 100 21.62 8.12 9.84
N PHE A 101 21.43 9.40 9.52
CA PHE A 101 20.50 9.82 8.48
C PHE A 101 20.92 9.33 7.09
N LYS A 102 22.23 9.25 6.82
CA LYS A 102 22.71 8.86 5.49
C LYS A 102 22.40 7.38 5.21
N SER A 103 22.82 6.48 6.10
CA SER A 103 22.50 5.06 5.97
C SER A 103 20.99 4.80 5.95
N PHE A 104 20.22 5.56 6.74
CA PHE A 104 18.76 5.48 6.73
C PHE A 104 18.17 5.85 5.36
N ASN A 105 18.62 6.95 4.76
CA ASN A 105 18.12 7.39 3.46
C ASN A 105 18.51 6.40 2.34
N GLU A 106 19.75 5.91 2.32
CA GLU A 106 20.23 4.90 1.35
C GLU A 106 19.45 3.58 1.47
N HIS A 107 19.20 3.12 2.69
CA HIS A 107 18.39 1.92 2.94
C HIS A 107 16.95 2.11 2.40
N ASN A 108 16.33 3.24 2.74
CA ASN A 108 14.96 3.52 2.35
C ASN A 108 14.81 3.78 0.84
N GLU A 109 15.85 4.23 0.15
CA GLU A 109 15.84 4.31 -1.31
C GLU A 109 15.62 2.92 -1.93
N SER A 110 16.42 1.94 -1.50
CA SER A 110 16.29 0.56 -1.98
C SER A 110 14.92 -0.02 -1.62
N GLU A 111 14.48 0.22 -0.39
CA GLU A 111 13.18 -0.27 0.10
C GLU A 111 12.00 0.38 -0.65
N PHE A 112 12.12 1.67 -1.00
CA PHE A 112 11.11 2.39 -1.76
C PHE A 112 10.90 1.78 -3.15
N ARG A 113 11.96 1.37 -3.84
CA ARG A 113 11.85 0.72 -5.16
C ARG A 113 11.03 -0.57 -5.08
N ILE A 114 11.25 -1.36 -4.02
CA ILE A 114 10.49 -2.59 -3.76
C ILE A 114 9.02 -2.26 -3.44
N CYS A 115 8.80 -1.30 -2.54
CA CYS A 115 7.47 -0.85 -2.13
C CYS A 115 6.66 -0.32 -3.31
N LYS A 116 7.26 0.50 -4.18
CA LYS A 116 6.61 1.05 -5.37
C LYS A 116 6.17 -0.05 -6.33
N ALA A 117 7.05 -1.00 -6.63
CA ALA A 117 6.70 -2.14 -7.49
C ALA A 117 5.55 -2.98 -6.89
N GLN A 118 5.55 -3.19 -5.57
CA GLN A 118 4.46 -3.89 -4.89
C GLN A 118 3.13 -3.12 -4.94
N MET A 119 3.18 -1.80 -4.71
CA MET A 119 2.03 -0.90 -4.81
C MET A 119 1.42 -0.96 -6.22
N GLU A 120 2.22 -0.81 -7.27
CA GLU A 120 1.78 -0.88 -8.67
C GLU A 120 1.15 -2.25 -8.99
N ASN A 121 1.72 -3.34 -8.49
CA ASN A 121 1.16 -4.68 -8.67
C ASN A 121 -0.19 -4.86 -7.96
N ILE A 122 -0.38 -4.25 -6.78
CA ILE A 122 -1.66 -4.25 -6.07
C ILE A 122 -2.70 -3.41 -6.83
N MET A 123 -2.31 -2.25 -7.37
CA MET A 123 -3.20 -1.43 -8.20
C MET A 123 -3.64 -2.18 -9.46
N LYS A 124 -2.70 -2.81 -10.17
CA LYS A 124 -3.00 -3.70 -11.31
C LYS A 124 -3.92 -4.85 -10.91
N TYR A 125 -3.68 -5.48 -9.77
CA TYR A 125 -4.55 -6.53 -9.24
C TYR A 125 -5.98 -6.02 -8.96
N ALA A 126 -6.10 -4.86 -8.32
CA ALA A 126 -7.37 -4.24 -8.02
C ALA A 126 -8.13 -3.87 -9.31
N HIS A 127 -7.46 -3.33 -10.32
CA HIS A 127 -8.06 -3.02 -11.61
C HIS A 127 -8.45 -4.28 -12.40
N GLN A 128 -7.50 -5.15 -12.71
CA GLN A 128 -7.73 -6.25 -13.65
C GLN A 128 -8.48 -7.44 -13.02
N LYS A 129 -8.18 -7.78 -11.76
CA LYS A 129 -8.74 -8.98 -11.11
C LYS A 129 -9.93 -8.66 -10.23
N GLN A 130 -10.00 -7.45 -9.67
CA GLN A 130 -11.09 -7.02 -8.80
C GLN A 130 -12.04 -6.02 -9.48
N GLN A 131 -11.70 -5.57 -10.70
CA GLN A 131 -12.50 -4.62 -11.48
C GLN A 131 -12.78 -3.33 -10.67
N VAL A 132 -11.81 -2.88 -9.88
CA VAL A 132 -11.85 -1.61 -9.15
C VAL A 132 -11.16 -0.56 -10.03
N PRO A 133 -11.79 0.59 -10.35
CA PRO A 133 -11.19 1.59 -11.24
C PRO A 133 -10.17 2.44 -10.47
N VAL A 134 -9.01 1.86 -10.16
CA VAL A 134 -8.03 2.49 -9.26
C VAL A 134 -7.30 3.62 -9.96
N LEU A 135 -6.80 3.39 -11.19
CA LEU A 135 -6.25 4.36 -12.14
C LEU A 135 -6.39 3.77 -13.54
N ASP A 136 -6.65 4.63 -14.53
CA ASP A 136 -6.58 4.33 -15.97
C ASP A 136 -5.25 4.85 -16.51
#